data_AF-A0A9E8QDR2-F1
#
_entry.id   AF-A0A9E8QDR2-F1
#
_cell.length_a   1.000
_cell.length_b   1.000
_cell.length_c   1.000
_cell.angle_alpha   90.00
_cell.angle_beta   90.00
_cell.angle_gamma   90.00
#
_symmetry.space_group_name_H-M   'P 1'
#
loop_
_entity.id
_entity.type
_entity.pdbx_description
1 polymer ?
#
loop_
_entity_poly.entity_id
_entity_poly.type
_entity_poly.pdbx_seq_one_letter_code
_entity_poly.pdbx_strand_id
1 'polypeptide(L)'
;MFTDSSEVLKFIKDTDVKFLDIRFTDLPGVQQHFNIPASTVDEEFFSVGQLFDGSSIRGFASIHESDMQLIPDVTTGYVDPFRAERTLVLVFDIFNPRNGELYSRDPRQVAKKAEKYLASTGIADTAFFAPEAEFYIFDDVRYEVKQNASFYSVDSEEGAWNTGRVEEGGNLANKTAYKGGYFPVSPVDKTADLRDDISLKLIDSGLELERAHHEVGTGGQQEINYKFDTMVHAADDILKFKYIVKNTAEQWGKVATFMPKPLFGDNGSGMHTHQSLWNDGKPLFYDENGYGGLSDLARWYIGGLLKHAPAVLAFTNPSINSYHRLIPGFEAPVNLVYSAGNRSAAIRIPITGTNPKAKRIEFRVPDAASNPYLAFAAQLMAGLDGIQNRIEPHEPVDKDLYELPPEEAKNIPQVPASLEGALDALEADHEFLTKGNVFTEDLIETWIAYKREKEILPMAQRPHPFEFELYFGV
;
A
#
# COMPACT_ATOMS: atom_id res chain seq x y z
N MET A 1 20.67 2.44 6.08
CA MET A 1 22.06 2.63 5.59
C MET A 1 22.87 3.56 6.49
N PHE A 2 22.26 4.63 7.01
CA PHE A 2 22.92 5.64 7.85
C PHE A 2 22.15 5.84 9.15
N THR A 3 22.85 6.20 10.22
CA THR A 3 22.25 6.62 11.49
C THR A 3 22.40 8.11 11.76
N ASP A 4 23.34 8.79 11.09
CA ASP A 4 23.56 10.23 11.23
C ASP A 4 24.06 10.89 9.92
N SER A 5 24.08 12.23 9.90
CA SER A 5 24.48 13.03 8.74
C SER A 5 25.95 12.88 8.36
N SER A 6 26.83 12.60 9.32
CA SER A 6 28.27 12.46 9.06
C SER A 6 28.56 11.22 8.21
N GLU A 7 27.78 10.15 8.41
CA GLU A 7 27.86 8.94 7.60
C GLU A 7 27.40 9.19 6.16
N VAL A 8 26.36 10.00 5.96
CA VAL A 8 25.88 10.40 4.62
C VAL A 8 26.96 11.18 3.88
N LEU A 9 27.54 12.20 4.51
CA LEU A 9 28.60 13.03 3.91
C LEU A 9 29.84 12.20 3.56
N LYS A 10 30.23 11.29 4.46
CA LYS A 10 31.31 10.35 4.22
C LYS A 10 30.99 9.44 3.03
N PHE A 11 29.79 8.88 2.96
CA PHE A 11 29.38 8.01 1.87
C PHE A 11 29.36 8.72 0.52
N ILE A 12 28.87 9.96 0.46
CA ILE A 12 28.90 10.80 -0.75
C ILE A 12 30.34 10.94 -1.25
N LYS A 13 31.27 11.27 -0.35
CA LYS A 13 32.69 11.45 -0.68
C LYS A 13 33.39 10.15 -1.08
N ASP A 14 33.16 9.07 -0.33
CA ASP A 14 33.88 7.81 -0.49
C ASP A 14 33.39 7.00 -1.71
N THR A 15 32.16 7.25 -2.17
CA THR A 15 31.55 6.46 -3.26
C THR A 15 31.26 7.24 -4.53
N ASP A 16 31.72 8.49 -4.64
CA ASP A 16 31.57 9.34 -5.83
C ASP A 16 30.09 9.56 -6.24
N VAL A 17 29.21 9.77 -5.26
CA VAL A 17 27.82 10.16 -5.51
C VAL A 17 27.80 11.51 -6.21
N LYS A 18 27.09 11.61 -7.34
CA LYS A 18 26.97 12.84 -8.14
C LYS A 18 25.76 13.67 -7.77
N PHE A 19 24.67 13.00 -7.41
CA PHE A 19 23.40 13.64 -7.08
C PHE A 19 22.81 13.10 -5.79
N LEU A 20 22.19 13.99 -5.02
CA LEU A 20 21.23 13.63 -4.00
C LEU A 20 19.83 13.80 -4.60
N ASP A 21 19.06 12.72 -4.62
CA ASP A 21 17.67 12.68 -5.04
C ASP A 21 16.78 12.88 -3.81
N ILE A 22 16.13 14.02 -3.77
CA ILE A 22 15.26 14.45 -2.68
C ILE A 22 13.87 13.91 -2.98
N ARG A 23 13.38 12.97 -2.16
CA ARG A 23 12.04 12.38 -2.32
C ARG A 23 11.10 12.74 -1.19
N PHE A 24 9.85 13.00 -1.53
CA PHE A 24 8.75 13.20 -0.59
C PHE A 24 7.46 12.68 -1.22
N THR A 25 6.41 12.49 -0.44
CA THR A 25 5.19 11.82 -0.93
C THR A 25 4.02 12.80 -0.93
N ASP A 26 3.33 12.90 -2.07
CA ASP A 26 2.12 13.70 -2.17
C ASP A 26 0.91 13.03 -1.52
N LEU A 27 -0.21 13.76 -1.39
CA LEU A 27 -1.37 13.26 -0.67
C LEU A 27 -1.90 11.90 -1.23
N PRO A 28 -2.06 11.72 -2.55
CA PRO A 28 -2.47 10.42 -3.12
C PRO A 28 -1.49 9.26 -2.93
N GLY A 29 -0.22 9.50 -2.54
CA GLY A 29 0.76 8.44 -2.30
C GLY A 29 1.78 8.24 -3.41
N VAL A 30 2.01 9.24 -4.26
CA VAL A 30 3.07 9.22 -5.27
C VAL A 30 4.30 9.93 -4.73
N GLN A 31 5.45 9.25 -4.79
CA GLN A 31 6.74 9.90 -4.53
C GLN A 31 7.03 10.93 -5.62
N GLN A 32 7.23 12.16 -5.17
CA GLN A 32 7.72 13.29 -5.93
C GLN A 32 9.22 13.42 -5.67
N HIS A 33 9.95 14.00 -6.62
CA HIS A 33 11.38 14.16 -6.45
C HIS A 33 11.98 15.32 -7.23
N PHE A 34 13.13 15.80 -6.77
CA PHE A 34 14.05 16.61 -7.54
C PHE A 34 15.49 16.35 -7.09
N ASN A 35 16.45 16.66 -7.96
CA ASN A 35 17.86 16.38 -7.70
C ASN A 35 18.62 17.67 -7.36
N ILE A 36 19.59 17.54 -6.46
CA ILE A 36 20.64 18.54 -6.25
C ILE A 36 22.02 17.91 -6.48
N PRO A 37 23.03 18.68 -6.92
CA PRO A 37 24.40 18.16 -7.00
C PRO A 37 24.88 17.75 -5.61
N ALA A 38 25.42 16.54 -5.47
CA ALA A 38 25.88 16.06 -4.16
C ALA A 38 27.00 16.92 -3.55
N SER A 39 27.71 17.69 -4.38
CA SER A 39 28.70 18.68 -3.93
C SER A 39 28.12 19.86 -3.14
N THR A 40 26.80 20.09 -3.18
CA THR A 40 26.13 21.15 -2.40
C THR A 40 25.59 20.62 -1.07
N VAL A 41 25.78 19.34 -0.75
CA VAL A 41 25.33 18.73 0.50
C VAL A 41 26.45 18.88 1.53
N ASP A 42 26.22 19.71 2.53
CA ASP A 42 27.11 19.91 3.67
C ASP A 42 26.40 19.58 4.99
N GLU A 43 27.01 19.91 6.13
CA GLU A 43 26.42 19.62 7.45
C GLU A 43 25.17 20.47 7.72
N GLU A 44 25.11 21.71 7.19
CA GLU A 44 23.98 22.62 7.36
C GLU A 44 22.75 22.17 6.56
N PHE A 45 22.94 21.48 5.43
CA PHE A 45 21.87 20.87 4.65
C PHE A 45 20.90 20.03 5.48
N PHE A 46 21.38 19.30 6.49
CA PHE A 46 20.55 18.40 7.29
C PHE A 46 19.70 19.13 8.35
N SER A 47 20.01 20.38 8.67
CA SER A 47 19.23 21.20 9.60
C SER A 47 18.40 22.28 8.90
N VAL A 48 18.90 22.83 7.79
CA VAL A 48 18.22 23.86 6.99
C VAL A 48 17.34 23.26 5.89
N GLY A 49 17.72 22.12 5.32
CA GLY A 49 16.93 21.44 4.29
C GLY A 49 16.89 22.17 2.94
N GLN A 50 15.80 21.97 2.20
CA GLN A 50 15.56 22.57 0.88
C GLN A 50 14.16 23.17 0.78
N LEU A 51 14.06 24.34 0.16
CA LEU A 51 12.76 24.95 -0.15
C LEU A 51 12.21 24.43 -1.47
N PHE A 52 10.88 24.31 -1.57
CA PHE A 52 10.18 23.99 -2.80
C PHE A 52 8.79 24.63 -2.85
N ASP A 53 8.21 24.69 -4.06
CA ASP A 53 6.85 25.16 -4.29
C ASP A 53 5.84 24.00 -4.11
N GLY A 54 5.13 24.01 -2.99
CA GLY A 54 4.09 23.06 -2.64
C GLY A 54 2.79 23.22 -3.42
N SER A 55 2.57 24.33 -4.14
CA SER A 55 1.29 24.59 -4.84
C SER A 55 1.05 23.71 -6.06
N SER A 56 2.12 23.13 -6.60
CA SER A 56 2.05 22.16 -7.70
C SER A 56 1.89 20.71 -7.20
N ILE A 57 1.87 20.49 -5.89
CA ILE A 57 1.74 19.16 -5.31
C ILE A 57 0.27 18.88 -4.97
N ARG A 58 -0.20 17.70 -5.38
CA ARG A 58 -1.61 17.30 -5.23
C ARG A 58 -1.97 17.20 -3.75
N GLY A 59 -3.00 17.96 -3.36
CA GLY A 59 -3.53 17.99 -1.99
C GLY A 59 -2.79 18.94 -1.03
N PHE A 60 -1.74 19.62 -1.48
CA PHE A 60 -0.91 20.50 -0.65
C PHE A 60 -1.41 21.96 -0.66
N ALA A 61 -0.58 22.88 -0.17
CA ALA A 61 -0.94 24.27 0.01
C ALA A 61 -1.38 24.94 -1.29
N SER A 62 -2.24 25.93 -1.15
CA SER A 62 -2.63 26.77 -2.28
C SER A 62 -1.56 27.85 -2.55
N ILE A 63 -1.69 28.55 -3.68
CA ILE A 63 -0.68 29.50 -4.21
C ILE A 63 -0.22 30.56 -3.19
N HIS A 64 -1.03 30.90 -2.19
CA HIS A 64 -0.69 31.94 -1.19
C HIS A 64 0.17 31.43 0.00
N GLU A 65 0.31 30.11 0.14
CA GLU A 65 1.14 29.43 1.16
C GLU A 65 2.03 28.36 0.51
N SER A 66 2.53 28.64 -0.70
CA SER A 66 3.23 27.67 -1.53
C SER A 66 4.60 27.24 -1.02
N ASP A 67 5.38 28.15 -0.42
CA ASP A 67 6.75 27.84 0.01
C ASP A 67 6.75 26.83 1.17
N MET A 68 7.36 25.68 0.92
CA MET A 68 7.52 24.60 1.90
C MET A 68 9.00 24.22 2.05
N GLN A 69 9.34 23.62 3.19
CA GLN A 69 10.70 23.20 3.52
C GLN A 69 10.77 21.67 3.67
N LEU A 70 11.79 21.06 3.07
CA LEU A 70 12.08 19.63 3.12
C LEU A 70 13.29 19.38 4.00
N ILE A 71 13.13 18.57 5.04
CA ILE A 71 14.20 18.16 5.95
C ILE A 71 14.48 16.66 5.75
N PRO A 72 15.75 16.25 5.53
CA PRO A 72 16.08 14.86 5.22
C PRO A 72 15.94 13.93 6.43
N ASP A 73 15.49 12.72 6.17
CA ASP A 73 15.62 11.59 7.09
C ASP A 73 16.73 10.65 6.60
N VAL A 74 17.90 10.75 7.22
CA VAL A 74 19.11 10.02 6.78
C VAL A 74 18.97 8.50 6.84
N THR A 75 18.07 7.99 7.69
CA THR A 75 17.87 6.55 7.89
C THR A 75 17.31 5.87 6.64
N THR A 76 16.63 6.63 5.80
CA THR A 76 15.96 6.16 4.57
C THR A 76 16.90 5.96 3.37
N GLY A 77 18.18 6.29 3.53
CA GLY A 77 19.14 6.34 2.43
C GLY A 77 19.39 5.01 1.71
N TYR A 78 19.38 5.05 0.38
CA TYR A 78 19.80 3.97 -0.52
C TYR A 78 20.32 4.53 -1.85
N VAL A 79 21.16 3.76 -2.56
CA VAL A 79 21.65 4.15 -3.90
C VAL A 79 20.62 3.73 -4.94
N ASP A 80 20.27 4.64 -5.84
CA ASP A 80 19.34 4.33 -6.93
C ASP A 80 19.99 3.35 -7.94
N PRO A 81 19.40 2.17 -8.19
CA PRO A 81 20.02 1.15 -9.05
C PRO A 81 19.78 1.39 -10.56
N PHE A 82 19.01 2.41 -10.94
CA PHE A 82 18.60 2.65 -12.33
C PHE A 82 19.26 3.89 -12.94
N ARG A 83 19.71 4.83 -12.11
CA ARG A 83 20.29 6.10 -12.56
C ARG A 83 21.66 5.89 -13.20
N ALA A 84 21.88 6.55 -14.34
CA ALA A 84 23.16 6.48 -15.07
C ALA A 84 24.33 7.02 -14.24
N GLU A 85 24.11 8.13 -13.52
CA GLU A 85 25.06 8.67 -12.56
C GLU A 85 24.69 8.22 -11.15
N ARG A 86 25.71 7.85 -10.36
CA ARG A 86 25.51 7.38 -8.99
C ARG A 86 24.74 8.42 -8.17
N THR A 87 23.53 8.05 -7.77
CA THR A 87 22.58 8.95 -7.13
C THR A 87 22.18 8.35 -5.79
N LEU A 88 22.30 9.12 -4.71
CA LEU A 88 21.82 8.74 -3.39
C LEU A 88 20.39 9.25 -3.24
N VAL A 89 19.47 8.38 -2.83
CA VAL A 89 18.09 8.74 -2.53
C VAL A 89 17.95 8.98 -1.03
N LEU A 90 17.27 10.06 -0.64
CA LEU A 90 16.80 10.29 0.73
C LEU A 90 15.33 10.71 0.70
N VAL A 91 14.57 10.25 1.70
CA VAL A 91 13.18 10.68 1.93
C VAL A 91 13.17 11.85 2.92
N PHE A 92 12.31 12.82 2.64
CA PHE A 92 12.24 14.09 3.37
C PHE A 92 10.86 14.27 3.97
N ASP A 93 10.87 14.91 5.12
CA ASP A 93 9.69 15.40 5.83
C ASP A 93 9.42 16.86 5.46
N ILE A 94 8.16 17.27 5.47
CA ILE A 94 7.73 18.62 5.06
C ILE A 94 7.41 19.48 6.27
N PHE A 95 7.91 20.71 6.24
CA PHE A 95 7.77 21.72 7.27
C PHE A 95 7.28 23.04 6.67
N ASN A 96 6.59 23.83 7.49
CA ASN A 96 6.27 25.21 7.17
C ASN A 96 7.49 26.09 7.48
N PRO A 97 8.12 26.73 6.46
CA PRO A 97 9.33 27.52 6.65
C PRO A 97 9.14 28.79 7.50
N ARG A 98 7.90 29.25 7.69
CA ARG A 98 7.61 30.50 8.41
C ARG A 98 7.61 30.31 9.93
N ASN A 99 7.17 29.15 10.41
CA ASN A 99 7.04 28.86 11.83
C ASN A 99 7.81 27.60 12.28
N GLY A 100 8.36 26.82 11.34
CA GLY A 100 9.09 25.58 11.61
C GLY A 100 8.21 24.41 12.04
N GLU A 101 6.88 24.53 11.93
CA GLU A 101 5.96 23.46 12.29
C GLU A 101 5.88 22.38 11.21
N LEU A 102 5.57 21.15 11.62
CA LEU A 102 5.34 20.04 10.70
C LEU A 102 4.15 20.36 9.80
N TYR A 103 4.26 20.07 8.51
CA TYR A 103 3.14 20.24 7.60
C TYR A 103 2.06 19.19 7.87
N SER A 104 0.84 19.63 8.20
CA SER A 104 -0.25 18.75 8.65
C SER A 104 -0.67 17.71 7.61
N ARG A 105 -0.52 18.04 6.32
CA ARG A 105 -0.92 17.19 5.20
C ARG A 105 0.23 16.37 4.58
N ASP A 106 1.42 16.43 5.17
CA ASP A 106 2.49 15.50 4.82
C ASP A 106 2.13 14.09 5.32
N PRO A 107 1.90 13.11 4.40
CA PRO A 107 1.55 11.75 4.78
C PRO A 107 2.56 11.12 5.74
N ARG A 108 3.86 11.37 5.53
CA ARG A 108 4.93 10.77 6.33
C ARG A 108 4.90 11.28 7.77
N GLN A 109 4.59 12.56 7.95
CA GLN A 109 4.41 13.15 9.28
C GLN A 109 3.16 12.62 9.99
N VAL A 110 2.09 12.31 9.27
CA VAL A 110 0.90 11.65 9.84
C VAL A 110 1.29 10.28 10.41
N ALA A 111 2.06 9.48 9.67
CA ALA A 111 2.55 8.19 10.17
C ALA A 111 3.48 8.34 11.38
N LYS A 112 4.42 9.30 11.35
CA LYS A 112 5.29 9.60 12.51
C LYS A 112 4.50 10.05 13.73
N LYS A 113 3.44 10.84 13.54
CA LYS A 113 2.53 11.25 14.63
C LYS A 113 1.78 10.05 15.19
N ALA A 114 1.37 9.09 14.37
CA ALA A 114 0.69 7.88 14.82
C ALA A 114 1.60 6.98 15.68
N GLU A 115 2.87 6.79 15.30
CA GLU A 115 3.85 6.06 16.15
C GLU A 115 4.12 6.80 17.47
N LYS A 116 4.26 8.14 17.43
CA LYS A 116 4.38 8.95 18.65
C LYS A 116 3.15 8.86 19.54
N TYR A 117 1.96 8.85 18.94
CA TYR A 117 0.70 8.70 19.66
C TYR A 117 0.64 7.34 20.36
N LEU A 118 0.95 6.25 19.65
CA LEU A 118 1.07 4.90 20.22
C LEU A 118 1.93 4.90 21.49
N ALA A 119 3.17 5.40 21.39
CA ALA A 119 4.08 5.50 22.53
C ALA A 119 3.49 6.34 23.68
N SER A 120 2.83 7.46 23.36
CA SER A 120 2.21 8.33 24.37
C SER A 120 1.03 7.69 25.11
N THR A 121 0.38 6.68 24.52
CA THR A 121 -0.73 5.96 25.16
C THR A 121 -0.28 5.01 26.27
N GLY A 122 1.00 4.61 26.27
CA GLY A 122 1.53 3.58 27.15
C GLY A 122 1.06 2.15 26.83
N ILE A 123 0.36 1.94 25.70
CA ILE A 123 -0.08 0.61 25.24
C ILE A 123 1.11 -0.19 24.70
N ALA A 124 1.93 0.43 23.86
CA ALA A 124 3.11 -0.13 23.22
C ALA A 124 4.09 0.99 22.84
N ASP A 125 5.35 0.65 22.59
CA ASP A 125 6.36 1.58 22.07
C ASP A 125 6.58 1.43 20.56
N THR A 126 6.22 0.27 20.00
CA THR A 126 6.54 -0.09 18.62
C THR A 126 5.35 -0.78 17.96
N ALA A 127 5.01 -0.35 16.74
CA ALA A 127 4.12 -1.07 15.84
C ALA A 127 4.90 -1.55 14.62
N PHE A 128 4.90 -2.86 14.39
CA PHE A 128 5.51 -3.46 13.21
C PHE A 128 4.46 -3.72 12.14
N PHE A 129 4.81 -3.36 10.90
CA PHE A 129 3.98 -3.54 9.71
C PHE A 129 4.76 -4.33 8.65
N ALA A 130 4.11 -5.32 8.03
CA ALA A 130 4.63 -6.06 6.87
C ALA A 130 3.56 -6.07 5.76
N PRO A 131 3.64 -5.16 4.79
CA PRO A 131 2.74 -5.16 3.63
C PRO A 131 3.22 -6.13 2.55
N GLU A 132 2.37 -7.06 2.15
CA GLU A 132 2.55 -7.95 1.00
C GLU A 132 1.78 -7.36 -0.18
N ALA A 133 2.46 -6.57 -1.03
CA ALA A 133 1.83 -5.95 -2.19
C ALA A 133 1.99 -6.80 -3.45
N GLU A 134 0.89 -7.36 -3.90
CA GLU A 134 0.80 -8.07 -5.17
C GLU A 134 0.86 -7.06 -6.34
N PHE A 135 1.36 -7.50 -7.48
CA PHE A 135 1.46 -6.67 -8.69
C PHE A 135 1.34 -7.50 -9.97
N TYR A 136 1.05 -6.84 -11.08
CA TYR A 136 1.06 -7.45 -12.41
C TYR A 136 2.22 -6.92 -13.23
N ILE A 137 2.76 -7.76 -14.13
CA ILE A 137 3.73 -7.38 -15.15
C ILE A 137 3.14 -7.69 -16.53
N PHE A 138 2.87 -6.65 -17.32
CA PHE A 138 2.33 -6.74 -18.68
C PHE A 138 3.37 -6.41 -19.74
N ASP A 139 3.16 -6.88 -20.97
CA ASP A 139 3.99 -6.55 -22.14
C ASP A 139 3.49 -5.30 -22.88
N ASP A 140 2.17 -5.09 -22.93
CA ASP A 140 1.55 -3.92 -23.57
C ASP A 140 0.39 -3.43 -22.71
N VAL A 141 0.30 -2.10 -22.53
CA VAL A 141 -0.82 -1.45 -21.85
C VAL A 141 -1.20 -0.22 -22.64
N ARG A 142 -2.46 -0.15 -23.10
CA ARG A 142 -3.01 0.96 -23.88
C ARG A 142 -4.35 1.37 -23.30
N TYR A 143 -4.61 2.68 -23.26
CA TYR A 143 -5.91 3.21 -22.88
C TYR A 143 -6.22 4.50 -23.63
N GLU A 144 -7.50 4.81 -23.77
CA GLU A 144 -7.97 6.05 -24.38
C GLU A 144 -9.25 6.52 -23.68
N VAL A 145 -9.35 7.82 -23.44
CA VAL A 145 -10.52 8.47 -22.85
C VAL A 145 -10.81 9.76 -23.62
N LYS A 146 -11.76 9.71 -24.55
CA LYS A 146 -12.17 10.80 -25.45
C LYS A 146 -13.69 10.95 -25.45
N GLN A 147 -14.18 12.03 -26.06
CA GLN A 147 -15.62 12.28 -26.21
C GLN A 147 -16.35 11.17 -26.97
N ASN A 148 -15.68 10.48 -27.91
CA ASN A 148 -16.29 9.47 -28.78
C ASN A 148 -15.65 8.07 -28.66
N ALA A 149 -14.70 7.87 -27.76
CA ALA A 149 -13.99 6.60 -27.59
C ALA A 149 -13.50 6.44 -26.14
N SER A 150 -13.71 5.24 -25.57
CA SER A 150 -13.20 4.86 -24.26
C SER A 150 -12.79 3.39 -24.31
N PHE A 151 -11.52 3.10 -24.06
CA PHE A 151 -11.04 1.72 -23.97
C PHE A 151 -9.83 1.60 -23.05
N TYR A 152 -9.58 0.38 -22.60
CA TYR A 152 -8.28 -0.06 -22.12
C TYR A 152 -7.98 -1.44 -22.71
N SER A 153 -6.70 -1.77 -22.81
CA SER A 153 -6.19 -3.06 -23.27
C SER A 153 -4.90 -3.33 -22.53
N VAL A 154 -4.79 -4.51 -21.92
CA VAL A 154 -3.55 -5.04 -21.39
C VAL A 154 -3.22 -6.32 -22.14
N ASP A 155 -1.93 -6.60 -22.31
CA ASP A 155 -1.47 -7.83 -22.96
C ASP A 155 -0.27 -8.41 -22.23
N SER A 156 -0.15 -9.73 -22.27
CA SER A 156 0.94 -10.50 -21.69
C SER A 156 1.15 -11.79 -22.48
N GLU A 157 2.40 -12.17 -22.69
CA GLU A 157 2.80 -13.38 -23.41
C GLU A 157 2.31 -14.67 -22.73
N GLU A 158 2.07 -14.63 -21.42
CA GLU A 158 1.48 -15.75 -20.65
C GLU A 158 -0.04 -15.64 -20.48
N GLY A 159 -0.67 -14.56 -20.94
CA GLY A 159 -2.10 -14.32 -20.76
C GLY A 159 -2.98 -15.41 -21.38
N ALA A 160 -3.99 -15.86 -20.64
CA ALA A 160 -4.93 -16.91 -21.07
C ALA A 160 -5.65 -16.58 -22.38
N TRP A 161 -5.87 -15.28 -22.66
CA TRP A 161 -6.47 -14.79 -23.90
C TRP A 161 -5.59 -14.99 -25.16
N ASN A 162 -4.30 -15.32 -24.99
CA ASN A 162 -3.34 -15.52 -26.08
C ASN A 162 -3.11 -16.99 -26.47
N THR A 163 -3.92 -17.93 -25.97
CA THR A 163 -3.79 -19.37 -26.32
C THR A 163 -3.97 -19.66 -27.81
N GLY A 164 -4.70 -18.83 -28.55
CA GLY A 164 -4.87 -18.92 -30.00
C GLY A 164 -4.08 -17.89 -30.82
N ARG A 165 -3.22 -17.08 -30.18
CA ARG A 165 -2.46 -16.03 -30.85
C ARG A 165 -1.48 -16.64 -31.85
N VAL A 166 -1.37 -16.04 -33.04
CA VAL A 166 -0.30 -16.38 -33.99
C VAL A 166 0.95 -15.60 -33.58
N GLU A 167 2.02 -16.33 -33.30
CA GLU A 167 3.30 -15.79 -32.82
C GLU A 167 4.41 -16.11 -33.83
N GLU A 168 5.40 -15.22 -33.93
CA GLU A 168 6.61 -15.50 -34.72
C GLU A 168 7.32 -16.73 -34.12
N GLY A 169 7.64 -17.73 -34.94
CA GLY A 169 8.17 -19.01 -34.47
C GLY A 169 7.12 -20.01 -33.97
N GLY A 170 5.84 -19.62 -33.91
CA GLY A 170 4.71 -20.47 -33.51
C GLY A 170 4.34 -20.35 -32.03
N ASN A 171 3.05 -20.53 -31.71
CA ASN A 171 2.55 -20.48 -30.34
C ASN A 171 2.80 -21.81 -29.62
N LEU A 172 3.66 -21.80 -28.60
CA LEU A 172 4.07 -23.00 -27.85
C LEU A 172 3.13 -23.35 -26.70
N ALA A 173 1.90 -22.80 -26.69
CA ALA A 173 0.97 -22.86 -25.58
C ALA A 173 1.61 -22.25 -24.31
N ASN A 174 1.95 -23.06 -23.29
CA ASN A 174 2.59 -22.62 -22.03
C ASN A 174 2.07 -21.26 -21.51
N LYS A 175 0.74 -21.08 -21.57
CA LYS A 175 0.03 -19.89 -21.07
C LYS A 175 -0.55 -20.21 -19.70
N THR A 176 -0.61 -19.22 -18.84
CA THR A 176 -1.22 -19.34 -17.51
C THR A 176 -2.74 -19.31 -17.68
N ALA A 177 -3.45 -20.35 -17.23
CA ALA A 177 -4.91 -20.34 -17.24
C ALA A 177 -5.46 -19.28 -16.28
N TYR A 178 -6.70 -18.83 -16.48
CA TYR A 178 -7.38 -17.96 -15.51
C TYR A 178 -7.37 -18.60 -14.12
N LYS A 179 -6.97 -17.83 -13.10
CA LYS A 179 -6.77 -18.30 -11.72
C LYS A 179 -5.79 -19.48 -11.58
N GLY A 180 -4.89 -19.67 -12.54
CA GLY A 180 -4.00 -20.83 -12.64
C GLY A 180 -2.51 -20.54 -12.38
N GLY A 181 -2.15 -19.30 -12.05
CA GLY A 181 -0.76 -18.84 -11.92
C GLY A 181 -0.05 -19.21 -10.62
N TYR A 182 -0.70 -19.90 -9.69
CA TYR A 182 -0.14 -20.13 -8.36
C TYR A 182 0.96 -21.21 -8.37
N PHE A 183 2.22 -20.78 -8.51
CA PHE A 183 3.46 -21.57 -8.48
C PHE A 183 3.69 -22.60 -9.61
N PRO A 184 3.25 -22.39 -10.87
CA PRO A 184 3.72 -23.24 -11.95
C PRO A 184 5.21 -22.97 -12.18
N VAL A 185 5.98 -24.02 -12.45
CA VAL A 185 7.37 -23.86 -12.88
C VAL A 185 7.45 -23.42 -14.33
N SER A 186 8.57 -22.82 -14.74
CA SER A 186 8.87 -22.60 -16.15
C SER A 186 8.78 -23.94 -16.93
N PRO A 187 8.30 -23.94 -18.18
CA PRO A 187 8.15 -22.78 -19.06
C PRO A 187 6.81 -22.04 -18.97
N VAL A 188 5.92 -22.37 -18.02
CA VAL A 188 4.64 -21.64 -17.86
C VAL A 188 4.87 -20.28 -17.19
N ASP A 189 5.61 -20.23 -16.08
CA ASP A 189 6.07 -18.96 -15.51
C ASP A 189 7.10 -18.30 -16.43
N LYS A 190 6.71 -17.18 -17.05
CA LYS A 190 7.52 -16.37 -17.98
C LYS A 190 8.32 -15.27 -17.28
N THR A 191 8.06 -15.08 -15.99
CA THR A 191 8.53 -13.93 -15.22
C THR A 191 9.57 -14.30 -14.16
N ALA A 192 9.97 -15.57 -14.07
CA ALA A 192 10.90 -16.06 -13.06
C ALA A 192 12.22 -15.26 -13.01
N ASP A 193 12.92 -15.12 -14.14
CA ASP A 193 14.20 -14.40 -14.18
C ASP A 193 14.03 -12.89 -13.90
N LEU A 194 12.93 -12.29 -14.39
CA LEU A 194 12.60 -10.89 -14.09
C LEU A 194 12.31 -10.69 -12.59
N ARG A 195 11.60 -11.63 -11.97
CA ARG A 195 11.29 -11.62 -10.53
C ARG A 195 12.56 -11.79 -9.69
N ASP A 196 13.51 -12.62 -10.13
CA ASP A 196 14.81 -12.76 -9.49
C ASP A 196 15.64 -11.47 -9.62
N ASP A 197 15.62 -10.79 -10.76
CA ASP A 197 16.30 -9.50 -10.95
C ASP A 197 15.70 -8.40 -10.08
N ILE A 198 14.36 -8.33 -9.97
CA ILE A 198 13.68 -7.44 -9.00
C ILE A 198 14.19 -7.77 -7.60
N SER A 199 14.22 -9.05 -7.23
CA SER A 199 14.61 -9.50 -5.89
C SER A 199 16.04 -9.07 -5.54
N LEU A 200 16.99 -9.24 -6.45
CA LEU A 200 18.37 -8.83 -6.24
C LEU A 200 18.49 -7.31 -6.05
N LYS A 201 17.80 -6.50 -6.86
CA LYS A 201 17.81 -5.04 -6.71
C LYS A 201 17.17 -4.56 -5.41
N LEU A 202 16.14 -5.25 -4.92
CA LEU A 202 15.54 -4.98 -3.61
C LEU A 202 16.53 -5.26 -2.47
N ILE A 203 17.24 -6.38 -2.53
CA ILE A 203 18.28 -6.75 -1.57
C ILE A 203 19.41 -5.71 -1.57
N ASP A 204 19.90 -5.34 -2.75
CA ASP A 204 20.94 -4.32 -2.91
C ASP A 204 20.50 -2.93 -2.40
N SER A 205 19.19 -2.68 -2.36
CA SER A 205 18.57 -1.46 -1.83
C SER A 205 18.17 -1.55 -0.35
N GLY A 206 18.58 -2.63 0.33
CA GLY A 206 18.48 -2.79 1.78
C GLY A 206 17.25 -3.55 2.30
N LEU A 207 16.44 -4.16 1.43
CA LEU A 207 15.30 -5.00 1.88
C LEU A 207 15.77 -6.44 2.15
N GLU A 208 15.28 -7.03 3.25
CA GLU A 208 15.51 -8.43 3.59
C GLU A 208 14.34 -9.27 3.06
N LEU A 209 14.53 -9.96 1.94
CA LEU A 209 13.47 -10.75 1.29
C LEU A 209 13.22 -12.09 1.98
N GLU A 210 11.96 -12.50 2.03
CA GLU A 210 11.53 -13.79 2.58
C GLU A 210 11.15 -14.78 1.48
N ARG A 211 10.43 -14.31 0.47
CA ARG A 211 9.89 -15.15 -0.62
C ARG A 211 9.57 -14.31 -1.84
N ALA A 212 9.67 -14.92 -3.02
CA ALA A 212 9.17 -14.39 -4.28
C ALA A 212 8.42 -15.49 -5.04
N HIS A 213 7.29 -15.17 -5.65
CA HIS A 213 6.53 -16.11 -6.47
C HIS A 213 5.59 -15.46 -7.48
N HIS A 214 5.22 -16.26 -8.48
CA HIS A 214 4.05 -16.00 -9.29
C HIS A 214 2.77 -16.19 -8.46
N GLU A 215 1.82 -15.28 -8.64
CA GLU A 215 0.53 -15.23 -7.96
C GLU A 215 -0.60 -15.87 -8.78
N VAL A 216 -1.83 -15.87 -8.25
CA VAL A 216 -2.95 -16.64 -8.81
C VAL A 216 -3.36 -16.22 -10.23
N GLY A 217 -3.35 -14.91 -10.54
CA GLY A 217 -3.91 -14.37 -11.78
C GLY A 217 -3.05 -14.58 -13.03
N THR A 218 -3.70 -14.79 -14.17
CA THR A 218 -3.01 -14.91 -15.47
C THR A 218 -2.45 -13.57 -15.95
N GLY A 219 -1.40 -13.59 -16.78
CA GLY A 219 -0.87 -12.38 -17.39
C GLY A 219 0.18 -11.68 -16.54
N GLY A 220 0.80 -12.41 -15.60
CA GLY A 220 2.00 -12.00 -14.91
C GLY A 220 1.78 -11.48 -13.49
N GLN A 221 0.79 -11.98 -12.73
CA GLN A 221 0.64 -11.59 -11.33
C GLN A 221 1.81 -12.12 -10.49
N GLN A 222 2.39 -11.30 -9.62
CA GLN A 222 3.53 -11.62 -8.77
C GLN A 222 3.32 -11.13 -7.34
N GLU A 223 4.08 -11.73 -6.42
CA GLU A 223 4.28 -11.25 -5.06
C GLU A 223 5.73 -11.47 -4.64
N ILE A 224 6.31 -10.49 -3.94
CA ILE A 224 7.62 -10.58 -3.32
C ILE A 224 7.48 -10.03 -1.91
N ASN A 225 7.71 -10.89 -0.92
CA ASN A 225 7.57 -10.55 0.49
C ASN A 225 8.94 -10.25 1.08
N TYR A 226 8.96 -9.23 1.93
CA TYR A 226 10.12 -8.79 2.66
C TYR A 226 9.77 -8.59 4.11
N LYS A 227 10.80 -8.63 4.95
CA LYS A 227 10.67 -8.53 6.39
C LYS A 227 9.96 -7.24 6.78
N PHE A 228 9.12 -7.34 7.81
CA PHE A 228 8.47 -6.20 8.43
C PHE A 228 9.48 -5.17 8.96
N ASP A 229 9.00 -3.93 9.15
CA ASP A 229 9.72 -2.88 9.86
C ASP A 229 8.75 -2.06 10.73
N THR A 230 9.24 -1.06 11.47
CA THR A 230 8.38 -0.10 12.15
C THR A 230 7.47 0.58 11.13
N MET A 231 6.28 0.98 11.55
CA MET A 231 5.20 1.42 10.67
C MET A 231 5.64 2.49 9.65
N VAL A 232 6.42 3.49 10.07
CA VAL A 232 6.91 4.53 9.15
C VAL A 232 7.91 3.97 8.13
N HIS A 233 8.86 3.15 8.57
CA HIS A 233 9.85 2.55 7.68
C HIS A 233 9.24 1.51 6.74
N ALA A 234 8.25 0.75 7.19
CA ALA A 234 7.47 -0.14 6.33
C ALA A 234 6.73 0.63 5.21
N ALA A 235 6.26 1.85 5.50
CA ALA A 235 5.67 2.74 4.49
C ALA A 235 6.72 3.36 3.54
N ASP A 236 7.92 3.68 4.04
CA ASP A 236 9.06 4.09 3.20
C ASP A 236 9.45 2.93 2.24
N ASP A 237 9.53 1.70 2.76
CA ASP A 237 9.96 0.52 2.02
C ASP A 237 8.97 0.08 0.96
N ILE A 238 7.65 0.17 1.19
CA ILE A 238 6.68 -0.20 0.15
C ILE A 238 6.71 0.78 -1.05
N LEU A 239 7.05 2.05 -0.82
CA LEU A 239 7.27 3.01 -1.92
C LEU A 239 8.57 2.70 -2.67
N LYS A 240 9.64 2.34 -1.95
CA LYS A 240 10.91 1.87 -2.54
C LYS A 240 10.69 0.59 -3.35
N PHE A 241 9.93 -0.36 -2.83
CA PHE A 241 9.55 -1.61 -3.47
C PHE A 241 8.82 -1.35 -4.79
N LYS A 242 7.75 -0.53 -4.77
CA LYS A 242 7.00 -0.14 -5.97
C LYS A 242 7.88 0.54 -7.01
N TYR A 243 8.83 1.37 -6.58
CA TYR A 243 9.79 2.03 -7.47
C TYR A 243 10.71 1.00 -8.15
N ILE A 244 11.30 0.08 -7.39
CA ILE A 244 12.22 -0.93 -7.91
C ILE A 244 11.51 -1.91 -8.85
N VAL A 245 10.32 -2.40 -8.47
CA VAL A 245 9.52 -3.30 -9.32
C VAL A 245 9.22 -2.65 -10.68
N LYS A 246 8.73 -1.40 -10.68
CA LYS A 246 8.34 -0.70 -11.92
C LYS A 246 9.53 -0.43 -12.84
N ASN A 247 10.64 0.06 -12.30
CA ASN A 247 11.81 0.38 -13.13
C ASN A 247 12.54 -0.86 -13.61
N THR A 248 12.53 -1.95 -12.83
CA THR A 248 13.08 -3.23 -13.28
C THR A 248 12.24 -3.81 -14.41
N ALA A 249 10.91 -3.80 -14.29
CA ALA A 249 10.03 -4.21 -15.40
C ALA A 249 10.30 -3.39 -16.68
N GLU A 250 10.45 -2.08 -16.56
CA GLU A 250 10.78 -1.20 -17.69
C GLU A 250 12.12 -1.57 -18.35
N GLN A 251 13.16 -1.88 -17.57
CA GLN A 251 14.46 -2.35 -18.10
C GLN A 251 14.35 -3.66 -18.89
N TRP A 252 13.33 -4.48 -18.60
CA TRP A 252 13.00 -5.71 -19.31
C TRP A 252 12.00 -5.49 -20.46
N GLY A 253 11.66 -4.24 -20.78
CA GLY A 253 10.70 -3.90 -21.83
C GLY A 253 9.24 -4.26 -21.48
N LYS A 254 8.93 -4.31 -20.19
CA LYS A 254 7.60 -4.65 -19.64
C LYS A 254 7.09 -3.52 -18.75
N VAL A 255 5.82 -3.55 -18.38
CA VAL A 255 5.17 -2.54 -17.54
C VAL A 255 4.58 -3.20 -16.30
N ALA A 256 5.04 -2.80 -15.11
CA ALA A 256 4.45 -3.27 -13.86
C ALA A 256 3.35 -2.33 -13.34
N THR A 257 2.29 -2.91 -12.78
CA THR A 257 1.20 -2.17 -12.13
C THR A 257 0.82 -2.79 -10.79
N PHE A 258 0.49 -1.92 -9.83
CA PHE A 258 0.00 -2.26 -8.50
C PHE A 258 -1.51 -1.96 -8.37
N MET A 259 -2.20 -1.76 -9.49
CA MET A 259 -3.61 -1.43 -9.47
C MET A 259 -4.42 -2.61 -8.90
N PRO A 260 -5.47 -2.35 -8.11
CA PRO A 260 -6.19 -3.42 -7.41
C PRO A 260 -6.84 -4.46 -8.33
N LYS A 261 -7.30 -4.06 -9.52
CA LYS A 261 -8.01 -4.94 -10.46
C LYS A 261 -7.71 -4.56 -11.91
N PRO A 262 -6.58 -5.04 -12.48
CA PRO A 262 -6.25 -4.83 -13.89
C PRO A 262 -7.04 -5.75 -14.83
N LEU A 263 -7.44 -6.93 -14.36
CA LEU A 263 -8.12 -7.96 -15.16
C LEU A 263 -9.49 -8.29 -14.58
N PHE A 264 -10.53 -8.14 -15.40
CA PHE A 264 -11.87 -8.64 -15.09
C PHE A 264 -11.88 -10.18 -15.14
N GLY A 265 -12.52 -10.81 -14.15
CA GLY A 265 -12.68 -12.27 -14.12
C GLY A 265 -11.48 -13.05 -13.59
N ASP A 266 -10.38 -12.39 -13.20
CA ASP A 266 -9.22 -13.02 -12.56
C ASP A 266 -8.87 -12.36 -11.22
N ASN A 267 -7.88 -12.85 -10.48
CA ASN A 267 -7.49 -12.32 -9.17
C ASN A 267 -7.04 -10.85 -9.26
N GLY A 268 -7.42 -10.06 -8.25
CA GLY A 268 -6.92 -8.68 -8.10
C GLY A 268 -5.62 -8.66 -7.30
N SER A 269 -5.00 -7.47 -7.20
CA SER A 269 -3.80 -7.23 -6.41
C SER A 269 -4.13 -6.63 -5.04
N GLY A 270 -3.83 -7.36 -3.96
CA GLY A 270 -3.93 -6.88 -2.58
C GLY A 270 -2.67 -6.20 -2.05
N MET A 271 -2.79 -5.63 -0.85
CA MET A 271 -1.68 -5.28 0.02
C MET A 271 -1.95 -5.86 1.40
N HIS A 272 -1.76 -7.17 1.56
CA HIS A 272 -2.04 -7.84 2.83
C HIS A 272 -1.12 -7.27 3.91
N THR A 273 -1.69 -6.62 4.91
CA THR A 273 -0.93 -5.83 5.88
C THR A 273 -0.87 -6.58 7.20
N HIS A 274 0.28 -7.20 7.47
CA HIS A 274 0.57 -7.84 8.74
C HIS A 274 0.89 -6.80 9.82
N GLN A 275 0.32 -6.96 11.03
CA GLN A 275 0.47 -5.99 12.12
C GLN A 275 0.74 -6.68 13.47
N SER A 276 1.63 -6.09 14.27
CA SER A 276 1.83 -6.48 15.67
C SER A 276 2.31 -5.30 16.53
N LEU A 277 1.87 -5.26 17.79
CA LEU A 277 2.33 -4.27 18.78
C LEU A 277 3.32 -4.89 19.76
N TRP A 278 4.34 -4.11 20.10
CA TRP A 278 5.43 -4.50 20.98
C TRP A 278 5.69 -3.42 22.03
N ASN A 279 6.15 -3.85 23.20
CA ASN A 279 6.57 -2.96 24.27
C ASN A 279 7.83 -3.50 24.92
N ASP A 280 8.86 -2.68 25.07
CA ASP A 280 10.17 -3.03 25.61
C ASP A 280 10.75 -4.31 24.97
N GLY A 281 10.60 -4.43 23.65
CA GLY A 281 11.06 -5.59 22.88
C GLY A 281 10.28 -6.90 23.12
N LYS A 282 9.11 -6.85 23.74
CA LYS A 282 8.22 -8.00 23.96
C LYS A 282 6.95 -7.91 23.09
N PRO A 283 6.53 -9.01 22.44
CA PRO A 283 5.31 -9.04 21.64
C PRO A 283 4.07 -8.98 22.54
N LEU A 284 3.08 -8.18 22.17
CA LEU A 284 1.84 -8.02 22.94
C LEU A 284 0.66 -8.83 22.40
N PHE A 285 0.77 -9.38 21.19
CA PHE A 285 -0.36 -9.99 20.50
C PHE A 285 -0.58 -11.47 20.81
N TYR A 286 0.32 -12.12 21.53
CA TYR A 286 0.24 -13.56 21.81
C TYR A 286 -0.34 -13.87 23.19
N ASP A 287 -1.26 -14.82 23.22
CA ASP A 287 -1.71 -15.54 24.42
C ASP A 287 -2.08 -16.96 24.01
N GLU A 288 -1.57 -17.96 24.72
CA GLU A 288 -1.82 -19.38 24.42
C GLU A 288 -3.28 -19.79 24.61
N ASN A 289 -4.04 -19.07 25.45
CA ASN A 289 -5.43 -19.39 25.79
C ASN A 289 -6.44 -18.70 24.87
N GLY A 290 -6.02 -17.68 24.12
CA GLY A 290 -6.91 -16.93 23.26
C GLY A 290 -7.13 -17.59 21.90
N TYR A 291 -8.23 -17.22 21.25
CA TYR A 291 -8.57 -17.74 19.94
C TYR A 291 -7.45 -17.45 18.93
N GLY A 292 -7.02 -18.48 18.19
CA GLY A 292 -5.90 -18.38 17.25
C GLY A 292 -4.56 -18.00 17.91
N GLY A 293 -4.44 -18.10 19.23
CA GLY A 293 -3.26 -17.68 20.00
C GLY A 293 -3.16 -16.16 20.19
N LEU A 294 -4.28 -15.42 20.16
CA LEU A 294 -4.33 -13.97 20.32
C LEU A 294 -4.54 -13.55 21.78
N SER A 295 -3.83 -12.53 22.23
CA SER A 295 -4.14 -11.86 23.51
C SER A 295 -5.44 -11.06 23.43
N ASP A 296 -6.00 -10.70 24.59
CA ASP A 296 -7.13 -9.77 24.69
C ASP A 296 -6.81 -8.42 24.02
N LEU A 297 -5.56 -7.95 24.13
CA LEU A 297 -5.10 -6.72 23.48
C LEU A 297 -5.19 -6.83 21.95
N ALA A 298 -4.75 -7.95 21.38
CA ALA A 298 -4.90 -8.18 19.94
C ALA A 298 -6.36 -8.33 19.51
N ARG A 299 -7.19 -8.99 20.34
CA ARG A 299 -8.64 -9.11 20.09
C ARG A 299 -9.31 -7.73 20.05
N TRP A 300 -9.00 -6.85 20.99
CA TRP A 300 -9.53 -5.48 20.99
C TRP A 300 -8.99 -4.63 19.84
N TYR A 301 -7.72 -4.82 19.46
CA TYR A 301 -7.16 -4.19 18.27
C TYR A 301 -7.94 -4.58 17.00
N ILE A 302 -8.25 -5.88 16.85
CA ILE A 302 -9.11 -6.39 15.77
C ILE A 302 -10.51 -5.76 15.86
N GLY A 303 -11.09 -5.68 17.06
CA GLY A 303 -12.42 -5.08 17.26
C GLY A 303 -12.49 -3.64 16.80
N GLY A 304 -11.49 -2.82 17.13
CA GLY A 304 -11.37 -1.45 16.63
C GLY A 304 -11.21 -1.38 15.12
N LEU A 305 -10.32 -2.20 14.56
CA LEU A 305 -10.08 -2.23 13.12
C LEU A 305 -11.32 -2.66 12.32
N LEU A 306 -12.09 -3.64 12.80
CA LEU A 306 -13.34 -4.08 12.15
C LEU A 306 -14.46 -3.05 12.31
N LYS A 307 -14.61 -2.44 13.49
CA LYS A 307 -15.61 -1.39 13.75
C LYS A 307 -15.43 -0.21 12.81
N HIS A 308 -14.19 0.25 12.66
CA HIS A 308 -13.84 1.43 11.87
C HIS A 308 -13.47 1.10 10.42
N ALA A 309 -13.54 -0.17 10.00
CA ALA A 309 -13.13 -0.60 8.67
C ALA A 309 -13.78 0.23 7.53
N PRO A 310 -15.09 0.55 7.55
CA PRO A 310 -15.69 1.39 6.51
C PRO A 310 -14.98 2.74 6.31
N ALA A 311 -14.60 3.43 7.39
CA ALA A 311 -13.87 4.69 7.34
C ALA A 311 -12.38 4.49 7.00
N VAL A 312 -11.74 3.46 7.56
CA VAL A 312 -10.34 3.09 7.25
C VAL A 312 -10.14 2.82 5.75
N LEU A 313 -11.15 2.23 5.10
CA LEU A 313 -11.13 1.91 3.67
C LEU A 313 -10.99 3.14 2.77
N ALA A 314 -11.39 4.32 3.24
CA ALA A 314 -11.13 5.56 2.52
C ALA A 314 -9.63 5.85 2.35
N PHE A 315 -8.76 5.27 3.19
CA PHE A 315 -7.30 5.39 3.09
C PHE A 315 -6.63 4.10 2.60
N THR A 316 -7.14 2.91 2.96
CA THR A 316 -6.53 1.62 2.57
C THR A 316 -6.96 1.11 1.21
N ASN A 317 -8.09 1.58 0.68
CA ASN A 317 -8.66 1.20 -0.61
C ASN A 317 -9.13 2.45 -1.39
N PRO A 318 -8.25 3.44 -1.61
CA PRO A 318 -8.70 4.81 -1.87
C PRO A 318 -8.90 5.11 -3.35
N SER A 319 -9.14 4.09 -4.17
CA SER A 319 -9.35 4.26 -5.61
C SER A 319 -10.67 3.64 -6.03
N ILE A 320 -11.25 4.13 -7.13
CA ILE A 320 -12.43 3.49 -7.72
C ILE A 320 -12.12 2.02 -8.10
N ASN A 321 -10.90 1.77 -8.58
CA ASN A 321 -10.47 0.43 -8.98
C ASN A 321 -10.36 -0.56 -7.80
N SER A 322 -10.14 -0.06 -6.57
CA SER A 322 -10.17 -0.86 -5.34
C SER A 322 -11.50 -1.61 -5.19
N TYR A 323 -12.61 -0.98 -5.55
CA TYR A 323 -13.96 -1.57 -5.44
C TYR A 323 -14.34 -2.47 -6.61
N HIS A 324 -13.47 -2.59 -7.63
CA HIS A 324 -13.53 -3.70 -8.59
C HIS A 324 -12.80 -4.94 -8.09
N ARG A 325 -11.87 -4.79 -7.14
CA ARG A 325 -11.26 -5.92 -6.40
C ARG A 325 -12.19 -6.42 -5.30
N LEU A 326 -12.78 -5.52 -4.51
CA LEU A 326 -13.66 -5.84 -3.37
C LEU A 326 -15.08 -6.28 -3.80
N ILE A 327 -15.15 -7.30 -4.65
CA ILE A 327 -16.39 -7.95 -5.10
C ILE A 327 -16.32 -9.43 -4.71
N PRO A 328 -17.41 -10.05 -4.22
CA PRO A 328 -17.43 -11.49 -3.91
C PRO A 328 -16.93 -12.37 -5.09
N GLY A 329 -16.15 -13.42 -4.79
CA GLY A 329 -15.80 -14.49 -5.75
C GLY A 329 -14.33 -14.59 -6.24
N PHE A 330 -13.44 -13.70 -5.80
CA PHE A 330 -12.02 -13.67 -6.21
C PHE A 330 -11.04 -13.62 -5.04
N GLU A 331 -11.32 -14.37 -3.95
CA GLU A 331 -10.59 -14.27 -2.67
C GLU A 331 -10.59 -12.86 -2.05
N ALA A 332 -11.47 -11.98 -2.54
CA ALA A 332 -11.60 -10.63 -2.04
C ALA A 332 -12.27 -10.65 -0.65
N PRO A 333 -11.64 -10.05 0.37
CA PRO A 333 -12.10 -10.15 1.75
C PRO A 333 -13.14 -9.06 2.06
N VAL A 334 -14.38 -9.25 1.58
CA VAL A 334 -15.47 -8.28 1.74
C VAL A 334 -16.19 -8.39 3.10
N ASN A 335 -16.03 -9.51 3.78
CA ASN A 335 -16.66 -9.80 5.06
C ASN A 335 -15.82 -9.26 6.22
N LEU A 336 -16.37 -8.32 7.00
CA LEU A 336 -15.71 -7.70 8.16
C LEU A 336 -15.75 -8.62 9.39
N VAL A 337 -15.09 -9.77 9.25
CA VAL A 337 -14.88 -10.76 10.31
C VAL A 337 -13.40 -11.11 10.40
N TYR A 338 -13.05 -11.81 11.48
CA TYR A 338 -11.73 -12.37 11.65
C TYR A 338 -11.77 -13.90 11.79
N SER A 339 -10.70 -14.57 11.37
CA SER A 339 -10.59 -16.04 11.46
C SER A 339 -9.15 -16.53 11.47
N ALA A 340 -8.94 -17.67 12.14
CA ALA A 340 -7.70 -18.44 12.14
C ALA A 340 -7.58 -19.29 10.87
N GLY A 341 -7.09 -18.66 9.79
CA GLY A 341 -6.70 -19.36 8.56
C GLY A 341 -7.64 -19.17 7.37
N ASN A 342 -8.86 -18.68 7.56
CA ASN A 342 -9.78 -18.40 6.46
C ASN A 342 -9.33 -17.18 5.64
N ARG A 343 -9.13 -17.37 4.34
CA ARG A 343 -8.67 -16.32 3.41
C ARG A 343 -9.79 -15.38 2.93
N SER A 344 -11.06 -15.73 3.17
CA SER A 344 -12.23 -14.92 2.82
C SER A 344 -12.59 -13.86 3.87
N ALA A 345 -11.95 -13.90 5.05
CA ALA A 345 -12.13 -12.94 6.13
C ALA A 345 -11.31 -11.66 5.90
N ALA A 346 -11.84 -10.51 6.31
CA ALA A 346 -11.12 -9.23 6.33
C ALA A 346 -9.81 -9.32 7.11
N ILE A 347 -9.85 -9.93 8.30
CA ILE A 347 -8.67 -10.13 9.14
C ILE A 347 -8.39 -11.62 9.29
N ARG A 348 -7.21 -12.05 8.84
CA ARG A 348 -6.73 -13.40 9.05
C ARG A 348 -5.73 -13.43 10.20
N ILE A 349 -5.74 -14.51 10.98
CA ILE A 349 -4.70 -14.81 11.95
C ILE A 349 -3.80 -15.90 11.34
N PRO A 350 -2.58 -15.55 10.92
CA PRO A 350 -1.65 -16.55 10.39
C PRO A 350 -1.35 -17.64 11.43
N ILE A 351 -1.27 -18.89 10.96
CA ILE A 351 -0.86 -20.03 11.78
C ILE A 351 0.66 -19.97 11.94
N THR A 352 1.10 -19.52 13.11
CA THR A 352 2.53 -19.31 13.43
C THR A 352 3.04 -20.22 14.55
N GLY A 353 2.24 -21.22 14.93
CA GLY A 353 2.53 -22.09 16.07
C GLY A 353 2.54 -21.33 17.41
N THR A 354 3.40 -21.77 18.32
CA THR A 354 3.49 -21.27 19.69
C THR A 354 4.54 -20.17 19.88
N ASN A 355 5.20 -19.69 18.82
CA ASN A 355 6.19 -18.62 18.93
C ASN A 355 5.49 -17.27 19.14
N PRO A 356 5.62 -16.63 20.32
CA PRO A 356 4.95 -15.35 20.59
C PRO A 356 5.39 -14.24 19.64
N LYS A 357 6.66 -14.25 19.21
CA LYS A 357 7.24 -13.22 18.34
C LYS A 357 6.69 -13.26 16.91
N ALA A 358 6.13 -14.38 16.49
CA ALA A 358 5.55 -14.52 15.18
C ALA A 358 4.05 -14.17 15.16
N LYS A 359 3.40 -14.05 16.33
CA LYS A 359 1.96 -13.78 16.40
C LYS A 359 1.66 -12.36 15.93
N ARG A 360 0.74 -12.28 14.97
CA ARG A 360 0.32 -11.06 14.29
C ARG A 360 -1.08 -11.25 13.73
N ILE A 361 -1.69 -10.15 13.32
CA ILE A 361 -2.90 -10.16 12.49
C ILE A 361 -2.50 -9.84 11.04
N GLU A 362 -3.35 -10.19 10.09
CA GLU A 362 -3.20 -9.89 8.67
C GLU A 362 -4.49 -9.22 8.18
N PHE A 363 -4.46 -7.91 7.93
CA PHE A 363 -5.60 -7.22 7.31
C PHE A 363 -5.48 -7.33 5.79
N ARG A 364 -6.39 -8.08 5.16
CA ARG A 364 -6.31 -8.48 3.75
C ARG A 364 -7.01 -7.51 2.79
N VAL A 365 -7.83 -6.63 3.35
CA VAL A 365 -8.65 -5.67 2.60
C VAL A 365 -7.82 -4.62 1.86
N PRO A 366 -6.75 -4.02 2.44
CA PRO A 366 -5.98 -2.96 1.79
C PRO A 366 -5.44 -3.35 0.41
N ASP A 367 -5.17 -2.35 -0.42
CA ASP A 367 -4.50 -2.49 -1.70
C ASP A 367 -3.41 -1.43 -1.91
N ALA A 368 -2.51 -1.70 -2.85
CA ALA A 368 -1.32 -0.88 -3.10
C ALA A 368 -1.62 0.37 -3.96
N ALA A 369 -2.89 0.69 -4.25
CA ALA A 369 -3.26 2.02 -4.73
C ALA A 369 -3.23 3.06 -3.60
N SER A 370 -3.19 2.61 -2.35
CA SER A 370 -3.14 3.49 -1.19
C SER A 370 -1.84 4.27 -1.03
N ASN A 371 -1.96 5.42 -0.35
CA ASN A 371 -0.83 6.08 0.28
C ASN A 371 -0.48 5.29 1.55
N PRO A 372 0.67 4.59 1.59
CA PRO A 372 0.96 3.65 2.66
C PRO A 372 1.10 4.34 4.02
N TYR A 373 1.58 5.58 4.08
CA TYR A 373 1.68 6.31 5.35
C TYR A 373 0.31 6.56 5.96
N LEU A 374 -0.66 7.03 5.16
CA LEU A 374 -2.02 7.28 5.63
C LEU A 374 -2.75 5.96 5.91
N ALA A 375 -2.59 4.97 5.05
CA ALA A 375 -3.22 3.66 5.19
C ALA A 375 -2.77 2.95 6.47
N PHE A 376 -1.48 2.96 6.80
CA PHE A 376 -0.96 2.31 8.01
C PHE A 376 -1.31 3.10 9.26
N ALA A 377 -1.22 4.44 9.22
CA ALA A 377 -1.65 5.28 10.33
C ALA A 377 -3.13 5.08 10.64
N ALA A 378 -4.01 5.05 9.64
CA ALA A 378 -5.45 4.83 9.85
C ALA A 378 -5.74 3.46 10.48
N GLN A 379 -5.05 2.40 10.03
CA GLN A 379 -5.15 1.07 10.63
C GLN A 379 -4.69 1.05 12.10
N LEU A 380 -3.55 1.68 12.40
CA LEU A 380 -3.02 1.77 13.76
C LEU A 380 -3.98 2.54 14.68
N MET A 381 -4.48 3.70 14.23
CA MET A 381 -5.42 4.51 15.02
C MET A 381 -6.72 3.76 15.29
N ALA A 382 -7.26 3.03 14.31
CA ALA A 382 -8.45 2.20 14.50
C ALA A 382 -8.21 1.09 15.53
N GLY A 383 -7.07 0.39 15.44
CA GLY A 383 -6.71 -0.65 16.39
C GLY A 383 -6.48 -0.10 17.82
N LEU A 384 -5.89 1.08 17.95
CA LEU A 384 -5.71 1.74 19.25
C LEU A 384 -7.02 2.18 19.88
N ASP A 385 -7.98 2.69 19.09
CA ASP A 385 -9.33 2.95 19.59
C ASP A 385 -9.98 1.67 20.13
N GLY A 386 -9.82 0.58 19.38
CA GLY A 386 -10.19 -0.77 19.78
C GLY A 386 -9.71 -1.13 21.18
N ILE A 387 -8.40 -1.02 21.43
CA ILE A 387 -7.78 -1.33 22.71
C ILE A 387 -8.28 -0.40 23.83
N GLN A 388 -8.30 0.91 23.58
CA GLN A 388 -8.68 1.91 24.59
C GLN A 388 -10.13 1.73 25.06
N ASN A 389 -11.02 1.39 24.13
CA ASN A 389 -12.44 1.21 24.39
C ASN A 389 -12.84 -0.25 24.64
N ARG A 390 -11.88 -1.19 24.58
CA ARG A 390 -12.09 -2.65 24.70
C ARG A 390 -13.19 -3.14 23.77
N ILE A 391 -13.14 -2.69 22.51
CA ILE A 391 -14.14 -3.04 21.51
C ILE A 391 -13.99 -4.53 21.19
N GLU A 392 -15.06 -5.29 21.43
CA GLU A 392 -15.08 -6.70 21.09
C GLU A 392 -15.47 -6.89 19.62
N PRO A 393 -14.67 -7.63 18.83
CA PRO A 393 -15.08 -8.02 17.48
C PRO A 393 -16.26 -9.00 17.55
N HIS A 394 -17.03 -9.11 16.47
CA HIS A 394 -17.98 -10.20 16.30
C HIS A 394 -17.27 -11.55 16.44
N GLU A 395 -17.99 -12.58 16.92
CA GLU A 395 -17.44 -13.93 17.05
C GLU A 395 -16.74 -14.38 15.75
N PRO A 396 -15.57 -15.04 15.85
CA PRO A 396 -14.79 -15.43 14.68
C PRO A 396 -15.55 -16.46 13.84
N VAL A 397 -15.35 -16.41 12.52
CA VAL A 397 -16.07 -17.28 11.57
C VAL A 397 -15.10 -18.15 10.78
N ASP A 398 -15.01 -19.42 11.18
CA ASP A 398 -14.10 -20.42 10.58
C ASP A 398 -14.72 -21.24 9.43
N LYS A 399 -15.99 -20.99 9.11
CA LYS A 399 -16.65 -21.55 7.92
C LYS A 399 -16.22 -20.79 6.67
N ASP A 400 -16.25 -21.43 5.51
CA ASP A 400 -16.11 -20.72 4.24
C ASP A 400 -17.23 -19.67 4.10
N LEU A 401 -16.84 -18.40 4.02
CA LEU A 401 -17.79 -17.28 3.99
C LEU A 401 -18.52 -17.19 2.64
N TYR A 402 -17.97 -17.79 1.58
CA TYR A 402 -18.62 -17.83 0.27
C TYR A 402 -19.77 -18.84 0.20
N GLU A 403 -19.75 -19.85 1.07
CA GLU A 403 -20.75 -20.91 1.13
C GLU A 403 -21.73 -20.74 2.31
N LEU A 404 -21.67 -19.61 3.02
CA LEU A 404 -22.61 -19.35 4.11
C LEU A 404 -24.06 -19.30 3.61
N PRO A 405 -25.00 -19.91 4.34
CA PRO A 405 -26.42 -19.76 4.05
C PRO A 405 -26.80 -18.26 4.00
N PRO A 406 -27.67 -17.82 3.07
CA PRO A 406 -28.02 -16.41 2.92
C PRO A 406 -28.51 -15.73 4.21
N GLU A 407 -29.17 -16.47 5.10
CA GLU A 407 -29.63 -15.95 6.40
C GLU A 407 -28.49 -15.73 7.41
N GLU A 408 -27.43 -16.57 7.38
CA GLU A 408 -26.23 -16.36 8.20
C GLU A 408 -25.39 -15.19 7.64
N ALA A 409 -25.26 -15.11 6.32
CA ALA A 409 -24.47 -14.07 5.65
C ALA A 409 -25.01 -12.65 5.87
N LYS A 410 -26.34 -12.47 6.01
CA LYS A 410 -26.97 -11.16 6.29
C LYS A 410 -26.50 -10.50 7.58
N ASN A 411 -26.05 -11.29 8.56
CA ASN A 411 -25.62 -10.76 9.86
C ASN A 411 -24.14 -10.38 9.88
N ILE A 412 -23.41 -10.60 8.78
CA ILE A 412 -21.99 -10.30 8.68
C ILE A 412 -21.82 -8.91 8.07
N PRO A 413 -21.27 -7.93 8.82
CA PRO A 413 -20.97 -6.62 8.26
C PRO A 413 -20.04 -6.73 7.05
N GLN A 414 -20.30 -5.93 6.04
CA GLN A 414 -19.54 -5.91 4.79
C GLN A 414 -18.78 -4.60 4.66
N VAL A 415 -17.69 -4.62 3.89
CA VAL A 415 -17.02 -3.41 3.42
C VAL A 415 -17.97 -2.55 2.57
N PRO A 416 -17.76 -1.22 2.49
CA PRO A 416 -18.46 -0.37 1.52
C PRO A 416 -18.29 -0.90 0.09
N ALA A 417 -19.35 -0.78 -0.72
CA ALA A 417 -19.36 -1.25 -2.10
C ALA A 417 -18.72 -0.26 -3.10
N SER A 418 -18.33 0.94 -2.65
CA SER A 418 -17.77 1.99 -3.50
C SER A 418 -16.85 2.92 -2.71
N LEU A 419 -16.03 3.67 -3.45
CA LEU A 419 -15.18 4.72 -2.87
C LEU A 419 -16.04 5.80 -2.20
N GLU A 420 -17.14 6.23 -2.83
CA GLU A 420 -18.06 7.20 -2.21
C GLU A 420 -18.57 6.70 -0.86
N GLY A 421 -19.00 5.44 -0.78
CA GLY A 421 -19.50 4.87 0.48
C GLY A 421 -18.44 4.80 1.59
N ALA A 422 -17.17 4.64 1.25
CA ALA A 422 -16.09 4.71 2.23
C ALA A 422 -15.76 6.16 2.64
N LEU A 423 -15.88 7.13 1.73
CA LEU A 423 -15.71 8.54 2.04
C LEU A 423 -16.85 9.06 2.93
N ASP A 424 -18.09 8.65 2.68
CA ASP A 424 -19.23 8.95 3.54
C ASP A 424 -19.06 8.35 4.93
N ALA A 425 -18.52 7.11 5.00
CA ALA A 425 -18.20 6.48 6.28
C ALA A 425 -17.07 7.22 7.02
N LEU A 426 -16.04 7.68 6.30
CA LEU A 426 -14.96 8.49 6.88
C LEU A 426 -15.50 9.83 7.41
N GLU A 427 -16.35 10.51 6.65
CA GLU A 427 -17.00 11.76 7.07
C GLU A 427 -17.83 11.56 8.35
N ALA A 428 -18.50 10.41 8.48
CA ALA A 428 -19.33 10.08 9.65
C ALA A 428 -18.53 9.54 10.86
N ASP A 429 -17.36 8.94 10.65
CA ASP A 429 -16.58 8.22 11.67
C ASP A 429 -15.07 8.46 11.50
N HIS A 430 -14.59 9.65 11.87
CA HIS A 430 -13.15 9.99 11.84
C HIS A 430 -12.57 10.43 13.19
N GLU A 431 -13.38 10.52 14.26
CA GLU A 431 -12.90 10.97 15.58
C GLU A 431 -11.73 10.12 16.11
N PHE A 432 -11.71 8.82 15.80
CA PHE A 432 -10.61 7.94 16.19
C PHE A 432 -9.28 8.31 15.52
N LEU A 433 -9.31 8.92 14.34
CA LEU A 433 -8.12 9.36 13.58
C LEU A 433 -7.54 10.66 14.13
N THR A 434 -8.37 11.54 14.67
CA THR A 434 -7.96 12.88 15.14
C THR A 434 -7.40 12.88 16.56
N LYS A 435 -7.53 11.75 17.28
CA LYS A 435 -6.85 11.53 18.57
C LYS A 435 -5.36 11.81 18.46
N GLY A 436 -4.83 12.58 19.42
CA GLY A 436 -3.41 12.96 19.43
C GLY A 436 -3.00 13.89 18.30
N ASN A 437 -3.96 14.50 17.57
CA ASN A 437 -3.71 15.32 16.38
C ASN A 437 -2.94 14.57 15.28
N VAL A 438 -3.12 13.25 15.21
CA VAL A 438 -2.46 12.38 14.23
C VAL A 438 -2.93 12.75 12.83
N PHE A 439 -4.23 12.57 12.56
CA PHE A 439 -4.91 13.20 11.43
C PHE A 439 -5.51 14.53 11.89
N THR A 440 -5.46 15.55 11.04
CA THR A 440 -6.15 16.82 11.26
C THR A 440 -7.48 16.82 10.50
N GLU A 441 -8.47 17.57 10.98
CA GLU A 441 -9.73 17.77 10.24
C GLU A 441 -9.46 18.30 8.82
N ASP A 442 -8.57 19.29 8.73
CA ASP A 442 -8.09 19.84 7.46
C ASP A 442 -7.58 18.78 6.47
N LEU A 443 -6.84 17.76 6.95
CA LEU A 443 -6.33 16.69 6.11
C LEU A 443 -7.48 15.78 5.64
N ILE A 444 -8.39 15.41 6.55
CA ILE A 444 -9.52 14.53 6.26
C ILE A 444 -10.47 15.19 5.26
N GLU A 445 -10.84 16.46 5.49
CA GLU A 445 -11.68 17.24 4.57
C GLU A 445 -11.02 17.39 3.20
N THR A 446 -9.72 17.70 3.17
CA THR A 446 -8.95 17.79 1.92
C THR A 446 -8.92 16.46 1.17
N TRP A 447 -8.75 15.35 1.88
CA TRP A 447 -8.76 14.01 1.30
C TRP A 447 -10.10 13.68 0.66
N ILE A 448 -11.20 13.88 1.41
CA ILE A 448 -12.56 13.62 0.93
C ILE A 448 -12.87 14.46 -0.31
N ALA A 449 -12.61 15.77 -0.25
CA ALA A 449 -12.82 16.68 -1.37
C ALA A 449 -11.99 16.26 -2.58
N TYR A 450 -10.71 15.95 -2.39
CA TYR A 450 -9.82 15.51 -3.45
C TYR A 450 -10.35 14.26 -4.16
N LYS A 451 -10.78 13.23 -3.41
CA LYS A 451 -11.28 11.98 -3.99
C LYS A 451 -12.60 12.16 -4.71
N ARG A 452 -13.54 12.91 -4.13
CA ARG A 452 -14.82 13.25 -4.78
C ARG A 452 -14.59 14.02 -6.09
N GLU A 453 -13.72 15.04 -6.09
CA GLU A 453 -13.48 15.90 -7.25
C GLU A 453 -12.58 15.31 -8.34
N LYS A 454 -11.53 14.56 -7.97
CA LYS A 454 -10.49 14.11 -8.89
C LYS A 454 -10.67 12.68 -9.38
N GLU A 455 -11.46 11.88 -8.68
CA GLU A 455 -11.71 10.49 -9.06
C GLU A 455 -13.19 10.24 -9.35
N ILE A 456 -14.07 10.46 -8.36
CA ILE A 456 -15.47 10.03 -8.45
C ILE A 456 -16.26 10.84 -9.48
N LEU A 457 -16.23 12.17 -9.39
CA LEU A 457 -16.94 13.03 -10.33
C LEU A 457 -16.45 12.84 -11.78
N PRO A 458 -15.15 12.80 -12.08
CA PRO A 458 -14.66 12.46 -13.40
C PRO A 458 -15.14 11.09 -13.91
N MET A 459 -15.14 10.06 -13.07
CA MET A 459 -15.62 8.74 -13.47
C MET A 459 -17.12 8.77 -13.82
N ALA A 460 -17.95 9.41 -12.99
CA ALA A 460 -19.39 9.51 -13.20
C ALA A 460 -19.78 10.25 -14.50
N GLN A 461 -18.92 11.14 -15.00
CA GLN A 461 -19.14 11.88 -16.25
C GLN A 461 -18.77 11.11 -17.52
N ARG A 462 -18.15 9.92 -17.40
CA ARG A 462 -17.62 9.15 -18.53
C ARG A 462 -18.44 7.87 -18.70
N PRO A 463 -19.20 7.72 -19.80
CA PRO A 463 -19.92 6.48 -20.09
C PRO A 463 -18.97 5.28 -20.14
N HIS A 464 -19.31 4.21 -19.45
CA HIS A 464 -18.53 2.98 -19.43
C HIS A 464 -18.81 2.12 -20.68
N PRO A 465 -17.82 1.43 -21.29
CA PRO A 465 -18.06 0.60 -22.49
C PRO A 465 -19.19 -0.43 -22.33
N PHE A 466 -19.35 -1.00 -21.14
CA PHE A 466 -20.44 -1.94 -20.84
C PHE A 466 -21.84 -1.31 -20.89
N GLU A 467 -21.98 0.00 -20.69
CA GLU A 467 -23.28 0.69 -20.83
C GLU A 467 -23.80 0.66 -22.27
N PHE A 468 -22.92 0.58 -23.27
CA PHE A 468 -23.34 0.43 -24.67
C PHE A 468 -23.95 -0.95 -24.92
N GLU A 469 -23.41 -2.01 -24.30
CA GLU A 469 -24.02 -3.34 -24.37
C GLU A 469 -25.40 -3.36 -23.69
N LEU A 470 -25.54 -2.70 -22.55
CA LEU A 470 -26.78 -2.67 -21.77
C LEU A 470 -27.86 -1.76 -22.37
N TYR A 471 -27.47 -0.60 -22.90
CA TYR A 471 -28.40 0.52 -23.13
C TYR A 471 -28.34 1.14 -24.52
N PHE A 472 -27.47 0.71 -25.44
CA PHE A 472 -27.38 1.37 -26.76
C PHE A 472 -28.67 1.23 -27.59
N GLY A 473 -29.40 0.13 -27.41
CA GLY A 473 -30.61 -0.18 -28.19
C GLY A 473 -31.95 0.14 -27.51
N VAL A 474 -31.96 0.84 -26.37
CA VAL A 474 -33.19 1.18 -25.62
C VAL A 474 -34.16 2.08 -26.39
#